data_AF-A0A9I9DD02-F1
#
_entry.id   AF-A0A9I9DD02-F1
#
_cell.length_a   1.000
_cell.length_b   1.000
_cell.length_c   1.000
_cell.angle_alpha   90.00
_cell.angle_beta   90.00
_cell.angle_gamma   90.00
#
_symmetry.space_group_name_H-M   'P 1'
#
loop_
_entity.id
_entity.type
_entity.pdbx_description
1 polymer ?
#
loop_
_entity_poly.entity_id
_entity_poly.type
_entity_poly.pdbx_seq_one_letter_code
_entity_poly.pdbx_strand_id
1 'polypeptide(L)'
;MNDPNEDPKIVKQKLVSSYKNNIAEKLKREVQESDEDHYYWCGDGSNEDNNIEIWPTTWWQQFAVLLIREIKERRYESFSSIKFVQVVAIAFLAGFLWWQSDDSHLHDKLGLFYSIQSFWTFLPTLKAISTFSNEQKILEKERSSAMYKLSSYFISKTVNDLPMELALPTLFILIVYWMTGLKPTFPNFFSTLFTVLLNVLVCQGLGFALGALIMDQTSASIFGSVLALAFLLTSGFFVQHVPKFIAWIKYVSSGHFSYKLMLISQFKGDDTYPCSNIGGVCKVGEFPVIKEIGLEGKAMTVLVLVVMFVVYRFIAYVALMRIGVTKKK
;
A
#
# COMPACT_ATOMS: atom_id res chain seq x y z
N MET A 1 35.66 46.85 4.85
CA MET A 1 35.53 47.87 5.92
C MET A 1 34.07 47.89 6.34
N ASN A 2 33.70 47.14 7.37
CA ASN A 2 32.34 47.20 7.94
C ASN A 2 32.40 48.14 9.15
N ASP A 3 31.63 49.22 9.09
CA ASP A 3 31.47 50.20 10.16
C ASP A 3 30.36 49.71 11.14
N PRO A 4 30.58 49.63 12.47
CA PRO A 4 29.68 48.92 13.39
C PRO A 4 28.32 49.59 13.66
N ASN A 5 27.99 50.70 13.00
CA ASN A 5 26.80 51.53 13.31
C ASN A 5 25.86 51.79 12.11
N GLU A 6 25.95 51.03 11.00
CA GLU A 6 24.99 51.18 9.90
C GLU A 6 23.59 50.65 10.28
N ASP A 7 22.59 51.53 10.25
CA ASP A 7 21.18 51.20 10.48
C ASP A 7 20.73 50.08 9.50
N PRO A 8 20.18 48.95 10.00
CA PRO A 8 19.84 47.80 9.17
C PRO A 8 18.86 48.12 8.02
N LYS A 9 18.06 49.19 8.14
CA LYS A 9 17.19 49.66 7.05
C LYS A 9 17.97 50.23 5.88
N ILE A 10 19.06 50.95 6.15
CA ILE A 10 19.93 51.57 5.14
C ILE A 10 20.71 50.48 4.41
N VAL A 11 21.23 49.49 5.14
CA VAL A 11 21.91 48.31 4.55
C VAL A 11 20.97 47.56 3.61
N LYS A 12 19.72 47.32 4.03
CA LYS A 12 18.70 46.67 3.19
C LYS A 12 18.41 47.45 1.91
N GLN A 13 18.25 48.76 1.99
CA GLN A 13 18.03 49.60 0.79
C GLN A 13 19.24 49.59 -0.15
N LYS A 14 20.45 49.63 0.40
CA LYS A 14 21.72 49.60 -0.35
C LYS A 14 21.91 48.26 -1.07
N LEU A 15 21.55 47.15 -0.42
CA LEU A 15 21.53 45.81 -1.03
C LEU A 15 20.47 45.68 -2.12
N VAL A 16 19.25 46.17 -1.90
CA VAL A 16 18.18 46.16 -2.91
C VAL A 16 18.55 47.01 -4.13
N SER A 17 19.17 48.18 -3.91
CA SER A 17 19.66 49.05 -4.97
C SER A 17 20.80 48.40 -5.76
N SER A 18 21.79 47.81 -5.07
CA SER A 18 22.90 47.11 -5.72
C SER A 18 22.44 45.88 -6.51
N TYR A 19 21.46 45.13 -5.99
CA TYR A 19 20.88 43.98 -6.69
C TYR A 19 20.18 44.41 -7.98
N LYS A 20 19.38 45.48 -7.93
CA LYS A 20 18.69 46.02 -9.12
C LYS A 20 19.66 46.50 -10.20
N ASN A 21 20.75 47.17 -9.81
CA ASN A 21 21.68 47.75 -10.78
C ASN A 21 22.65 46.72 -11.36
N ASN A 22 23.11 45.74 -10.57
CA ASN A 22 24.20 44.85 -10.99
C ASN A 22 23.74 43.44 -11.38
N ILE A 23 22.68 42.92 -10.75
CA ILE A 23 22.33 41.49 -10.85
C ILE A 23 21.01 41.30 -11.60
N ALA A 24 20.03 42.18 -11.43
CA ALA A 24 18.68 41.98 -11.96
C ALA A 24 18.64 41.85 -13.50
N GLU A 25 19.38 42.69 -14.23
CA GLU A 25 19.44 42.62 -15.69
C GLU A 25 20.19 41.38 -16.21
N LYS A 26 21.22 40.93 -15.48
CA LYS A 26 21.96 39.71 -15.83
C LYS A 26 21.12 38.46 -15.55
N LEU A 27 20.44 38.43 -14.41
CA LEU A 27 19.56 37.34 -14.02
C LEU A 27 18.33 37.27 -14.93
N LYS A 28 17.77 38.42 -15.35
CA LYS A 28 16.73 38.46 -16.38
C LYS A 28 17.23 37.89 -17.70
N ARG A 29 18.43 38.26 -18.14
CA ARG A 29 19.02 37.69 -19.36
C ARG A 29 19.28 36.20 -19.25
N GLU A 30 19.82 35.70 -18.14
CA GLU A 30 20.03 34.25 -17.92
C GLU A 30 18.69 33.49 -17.87
N VAL A 31 17.65 34.06 -17.27
CA VAL A 31 16.29 33.47 -17.30
C VAL A 31 15.72 33.47 -18.70
N GLN A 32 15.93 34.54 -19.47
CA GLN A 32 15.39 34.72 -20.81
C GLN A 32 16.15 33.88 -21.86
N GLU A 33 17.47 33.74 -21.73
CA GLU A 33 18.29 32.77 -22.47
C GLU A 33 17.90 31.34 -22.08
N SER A 34 17.61 31.05 -20.81
CA SER A 34 17.13 29.73 -20.41
C SER A 34 15.73 29.42 -20.95
N ASP A 35 14.87 30.43 -21.14
CA ASP A 35 13.56 30.29 -21.79
C ASP A 35 13.70 30.14 -23.33
N GLU A 36 14.69 30.80 -23.94
CA GLU A 36 14.98 30.70 -25.39
C GLU A 36 15.69 29.39 -25.76
N ASP A 37 16.70 28.95 -24.99
CA ASP A 37 17.39 27.66 -25.18
C ASP A 37 16.44 26.46 -24.99
N HIS A 38 15.41 26.61 -24.14
CA HIS A 38 14.34 25.63 -24.01
C HIS A 38 13.44 25.55 -25.26
N TYR A 39 13.39 26.63 -26.05
CA TYR A 39 12.62 26.73 -27.30
C TYR A 39 13.43 26.29 -28.52
N TYR A 40 14.75 26.55 -28.56
CA TYR A 40 15.60 26.20 -29.71
C TYR A 40 15.93 24.70 -29.84
N TRP A 41 15.74 23.90 -28.79
CA TRP A 41 15.79 22.43 -28.90
C TRP A 41 14.44 21.80 -29.30
N CYS A 42 13.56 22.57 -29.94
CA CYS A 42 12.37 22.08 -30.61
C CYS A 42 12.11 22.90 -31.89
N GLY A 43 12.69 22.46 -33.01
CA GLY A 43 12.26 22.94 -34.31
C GLY A 43 13.26 22.73 -35.44
N ASP A 44 13.23 21.55 -36.08
CA ASP A 44 13.04 21.52 -37.53
C ASP A 44 12.37 20.18 -37.93
N GLY A 45 11.21 20.27 -38.58
CA GLY A 45 10.35 19.13 -38.89
C GLY A 45 8.87 19.50 -38.94
N SER A 46 8.44 19.98 -40.11
CA SER A 46 7.11 20.45 -40.49
C SER A 46 5.89 19.56 -40.13
N ASN A 47 4.78 20.26 -39.83
CA ASN A 47 3.35 19.92 -39.93
C ASN A 47 2.62 19.34 -38.69
N GLU A 48 1.73 20.19 -38.15
CA GLU A 48 0.39 19.94 -37.56
C GLU A 48 0.16 18.64 -36.76
N ASP A 49 0.18 18.72 -35.43
CA ASP A 49 -1.03 18.65 -34.59
C ASP A 49 -0.68 18.51 -33.09
N ASN A 50 -1.21 19.43 -32.28
CA ASN A 50 -1.45 19.38 -30.83
C ASN A 50 -0.80 18.23 -30.03
N ASN A 51 0.43 18.41 -29.55
CA ASN A 51 0.91 17.99 -28.23
C ASN A 51 2.36 18.46 -28.07
N ILE A 52 2.56 19.63 -27.46
CA ILE A 52 3.89 19.98 -26.92
C ILE A 52 4.18 18.91 -25.87
N GLU A 53 5.04 17.94 -26.18
CA GLU A 53 5.46 16.94 -25.19
C GLU A 53 6.23 17.67 -24.09
N ILE A 54 5.56 17.91 -22.95
CA ILE A 54 6.13 18.59 -21.76
C ILE A 54 7.39 17.87 -21.24
N TRP A 55 7.67 16.65 -21.70
CA TRP A 55 8.81 15.84 -21.28
C TRP A 55 9.64 15.38 -22.48
N PRO A 56 10.96 15.66 -22.52
CA PRO A 56 11.84 15.26 -23.61
C PRO A 56 12.25 13.78 -23.58
N THR A 57 11.89 13.04 -22.51
CA THR A 57 12.28 11.63 -22.31
C THR A 57 11.12 10.67 -22.50
N THR A 58 11.41 9.49 -23.05
CA THR A 58 10.40 8.45 -23.27
C THR A 58 9.89 7.87 -21.94
N TRP A 59 8.66 7.35 -21.94
CA TRP A 59 8.04 6.78 -20.74
C TRP A 59 8.86 5.62 -20.14
N TRP A 60 9.43 4.76 -20.99
CA TRP A 60 10.24 3.62 -20.55
C TRP A 60 11.58 4.04 -19.94
N GLN A 61 12.21 5.09 -20.46
CA GLN A 61 13.44 5.64 -19.87
C GLN A 61 13.15 6.22 -18.48
N GLN A 62 12.07 7.00 -18.33
CA GLN A 62 11.63 7.51 -17.04
C GLN A 62 11.36 6.37 -16.05
N PHE A 63 10.65 5.33 -16.49
CA PHE A 63 10.30 4.17 -15.66
C PHE A 63 11.54 3.42 -15.18
N ALA A 64 12.49 3.14 -16.08
CA ALA A 64 13.71 2.42 -15.75
C ALA A 64 14.58 3.19 -14.75
N VAL A 65 14.75 4.51 -14.96
CA VAL A 65 15.54 5.36 -14.06
C VAL A 65 14.89 5.45 -12.67
N LEU A 66 13.57 5.65 -12.61
CA LEU A 66 12.83 5.70 -11.34
C LEU A 66 12.89 4.37 -10.60
N LEU A 67 12.76 3.25 -11.31
CA LEU A 67 12.86 1.93 -10.72
C LEU A 67 14.27 1.69 -10.14
N ILE A 68 15.33 2.04 -10.85
CA ILE A 68 16.72 1.92 -10.34
C ILE A 68 16.92 2.79 -9.10
N ARG A 69 16.40 4.03 -9.11
CA ARG A 69 16.45 4.96 -7.96
C ARG A 69 15.77 4.34 -6.75
N GLU A 70 14.55 3.87 -6.89
CA GLU A 70 13.77 3.27 -5.80
C GLU A 70 14.44 1.98 -5.29
N ILE A 71 15.02 1.14 -6.16
CA ILE A 71 15.79 -0.03 -5.70
C ILE A 71 16.95 0.47 -4.83
N LYS A 72 17.72 1.46 -5.30
CA LYS A 72 18.89 1.98 -4.59
C LYS A 72 18.52 2.60 -3.24
N GLU A 73 17.43 3.35 -3.18
CA GLU A 73 16.88 3.90 -1.94
C GLU A 73 16.47 2.78 -0.98
N ARG A 74 15.74 1.79 -1.49
CA ARG A 74 15.35 0.61 -0.72
C ARG A 74 16.50 -0.28 -0.32
N ARG A 75 17.67 -0.29 -0.98
CA ARG A 75 18.79 -1.15 -0.56
C ARG A 75 19.24 -0.84 0.86
N TYR A 76 19.15 0.42 1.29
CA TYR A 76 19.49 0.83 2.65
C TYR A 76 18.37 0.49 3.66
N GLU A 77 17.10 0.54 3.25
CA GLU A 77 15.96 0.13 4.11
C GLU A 77 15.67 -1.39 4.10
N SER A 78 16.06 -2.11 3.04
CA SER A 78 15.83 -3.55 2.82
C SER A 78 16.64 -4.41 3.77
N PHE A 79 17.79 -3.90 4.23
CA PHE A 79 18.59 -4.49 5.31
C PHE A 79 18.09 -4.06 6.70
N SER A 80 16.82 -3.68 6.85
CA SER A 80 16.23 -3.55 8.17
C SER A 80 16.03 -4.94 8.77
N SER A 81 17.12 -5.54 9.27
CA SER A 81 17.13 -6.79 10.02
C SER A 81 16.08 -6.78 11.14
N ILE A 82 15.75 -5.58 11.65
CA ILE A 82 14.69 -5.35 12.64
C ILE A 82 13.32 -5.83 12.13
N LYS A 83 12.92 -5.47 10.90
CA LYS A 83 11.61 -5.89 10.34
C LYS A 83 11.55 -7.41 10.16
N PHE A 84 12.64 -8.01 9.70
CA PHE A 84 12.75 -9.45 9.56
C PHE A 84 12.64 -10.15 10.92
N VAL A 85 13.43 -9.72 11.90
CA VAL A 85 13.40 -10.26 13.27
C VAL A 85 12.03 -10.10 13.91
N GLN A 86 11.37 -8.95 13.73
CA GLN A 86 10.01 -8.70 14.22
C GLN A 86 9.01 -9.68 13.63
N VAL A 87 8.99 -9.87 12.30
CA VAL A 87 8.06 -10.80 11.64
C VAL A 87 8.33 -12.23 12.06
N VAL A 88 9.60 -12.63 12.17
CA VAL A 88 9.99 -13.97 12.64
C VAL A 88 9.58 -14.19 14.10
N ALA A 89 9.80 -13.22 14.99
CA ALA A 89 9.39 -13.32 16.38
C ALA A 89 7.87 -13.48 16.52
N ILE A 90 7.09 -12.71 15.76
CA ILE A 90 5.62 -12.82 15.75
C ILE A 90 5.17 -14.14 15.13
N ALA A 91 5.86 -14.63 14.10
CA ALA A 91 5.57 -15.94 13.50
C ALA A 91 5.81 -17.08 14.50
N PHE A 92 6.92 -17.06 15.24
CA PHE A 92 7.17 -18.04 16.28
C PHE A 92 6.16 -17.94 17.42
N LEU A 93 5.83 -16.73 17.87
CA LEU A 93 4.82 -16.52 18.91
C LEU A 93 3.46 -17.09 18.48
N ALA A 94 3.02 -16.82 17.26
CA ALA A 94 1.80 -17.41 16.70
C ALA A 94 1.92 -18.94 16.56
N GLY A 95 3.07 -19.45 16.12
CA GLY A 95 3.32 -20.89 16.01
C GLY A 95 3.30 -21.62 17.35
N PHE A 96 3.80 -21.00 18.43
CA PHE A 96 3.77 -21.56 19.78
C PHE A 96 2.36 -21.51 20.40
N LEU A 97 1.61 -20.42 20.18
CA LEU A 97 0.25 -20.29 20.70
C LEU A 97 -0.72 -21.34 20.10
N TRP A 98 -0.57 -21.64 18.81
CA TRP A 98 -1.41 -22.63 18.10
C TRP A 98 -0.64 -23.90 17.75
N TRP A 99 0.30 -24.30 18.61
CA TRP A 99 1.14 -25.47 18.38
C TRP A 99 0.30 -26.72 18.14
N GLN A 100 0.45 -27.34 16.96
CA GLN A 100 -0.28 -28.56 16.56
C GLN A 100 -1.76 -28.53 16.94
N SER A 101 -2.49 -27.53 16.46
CA SER A 101 -3.90 -27.35 16.81
C SER A 101 -4.72 -28.55 16.31
N ASP A 102 -5.30 -29.31 17.24
CA ASP A 102 -6.15 -30.45 16.95
C ASP A 102 -7.48 -30.01 16.31
N ASP A 103 -8.05 -30.87 15.47
CA ASP A 103 -9.37 -30.64 14.84
C ASP A 103 -10.52 -30.58 15.87
N SER A 104 -10.28 -30.95 17.13
CA SER A 104 -11.22 -30.85 18.24
C SER A 104 -11.54 -29.42 18.66
N HIS A 105 -10.62 -28.48 18.44
CA HIS A 105 -10.78 -27.07 18.82
C HIS A 105 -10.92 -26.19 17.57
N LEU A 106 -11.99 -26.40 16.80
CA LEU A 106 -12.25 -25.67 15.55
C LEU A 106 -12.28 -24.14 15.74
N HIS A 107 -12.76 -23.66 16.88
CA HIS A 107 -12.77 -22.23 17.19
C HIS A 107 -11.37 -21.62 17.25
N ASP A 108 -10.40 -22.35 17.81
CA ASP A 108 -9.02 -21.89 17.93
C ASP A 108 -8.36 -21.80 16.55
N LYS A 109 -8.64 -22.76 15.65
CA LYS A 109 -8.18 -22.71 14.25
C LYS A 109 -8.75 -21.50 13.49
N LEU A 110 -10.04 -21.20 13.70
CA LEU A 110 -10.66 -20.01 13.13
C LEU A 110 -10.01 -18.72 13.67
N GLY A 111 -9.65 -18.71 14.95
CA GLY A 111 -8.89 -17.64 15.59
C GLY A 111 -7.48 -17.47 15.03
N LEU A 112 -6.78 -18.57 14.73
CA LEU A 112 -5.48 -18.54 14.04
C LEU A 112 -5.61 -17.88 12.66
N PHE A 113 -6.56 -18.32 11.84
CA PHE A 113 -6.78 -17.77 10.49
C PHE A 113 -7.13 -16.29 10.54
N TYR A 114 -7.95 -15.91 11.51
CA TYR A 114 -8.30 -14.52 11.76
C TYR A 114 -7.08 -13.70 12.18
N SER A 115 -6.24 -14.23 13.07
CA SER A 115 -5.03 -13.55 13.57
C SER A 115 -4.00 -13.31 12.46
N ILE A 116 -3.74 -14.33 11.63
CA ILE A 116 -2.86 -14.23 10.45
C ILE A 116 -3.37 -13.12 9.51
N GLN A 117 -4.66 -13.18 9.18
CA GLN A 117 -5.30 -12.25 8.28
C GLN A 117 -5.32 -10.81 8.82
N SER A 118 -5.52 -10.67 10.13
CA SER A 118 -5.53 -9.37 10.81
C SER A 118 -4.17 -8.69 10.77
N PHE A 119 -3.11 -9.45 11.09
CA PHE A 119 -1.73 -8.98 11.05
C PHE A 119 -1.34 -8.46 9.65
N TRP A 120 -1.65 -9.25 8.62
CA TRP A 120 -1.36 -8.93 7.22
C TRP A 120 -2.33 -7.94 6.58
N THR A 121 -3.38 -7.52 7.28
CA THR A 121 -4.23 -6.39 6.87
C THR A 121 -3.69 -5.09 7.45
N PHE A 122 -3.29 -5.10 8.73
CA PHE A 122 -2.89 -3.92 9.46
C PHE A 122 -1.50 -3.41 9.05
N LEU A 123 -0.49 -4.29 9.04
CA LEU A 123 0.90 -3.90 8.76
C LEU A 123 1.11 -3.22 7.39
N PRO A 124 0.70 -3.81 6.24
CA PRO A 124 0.93 -3.19 4.95
C PRO A 124 0.14 -1.89 4.78
N THR A 125 -1.06 -1.79 5.38
CA THR A 125 -1.87 -0.56 5.33
C THR A 125 -1.14 0.61 5.98
N LEU A 126 -0.68 0.46 7.23
CA LEU A 126 0.00 1.55 7.94
C LEU A 126 1.35 1.91 7.34
N LYS A 127 2.10 0.90 6.89
CA LYS A 127 3.37 1.09 6.19
C LYS A 127 3.15 1.90 4.91
N ALA A 128 2.19 1.49 4.08
CA ALA A 128 1.88 2.16 2.83
C ALA A 128 1.45 3.62 3.05
N ILE A 129 0.60 3.90 4.05
CA ILE A 129 0.20 5.27 4.41
C ILE A 129 1.42 6.11 4.76
N SER A 130 2.27 5.61 5.66
CA SER A 130 3.43 6.37 6.16
C SER A 130 4.44 6.65 5.05
N THR A 131 4.78 5.63 4.26
CA THR A 131 5.71 5.77 3.13
C THR A 131 5.17 6.76 2.10
N PHE A 132 3.88 6.70 1.79
CA PHE A 132 3.30 7.54 0.75
C PHE A 132 3.14 9.00 1.17
N SER A 133 2.71 9.26 2.41
CA SER A 133 2.64 10.62 2.95
C SER A 133 4.02 11.29 3.06
N ASN A 134 5.07 10.51 3.36
CA ASN A 134 6.44 11.03 3.38
C ASN A 134 6.93 11.44 1.99
N GLU A 135 6.68 10.60 0.98
CA GLU A 135 7.15 10.84 -0.39
C GLU A 135 6.34 11.90 -1.13
N GLN A 136 5.11 12.20 -0.69
CA GLN A 136 4.23 13.17 -1.33
C GLN A 136 4.87 14.56 -1.50
N LYS A 137 5.63 15.03 -0.50
CA LYS A 137 6.30 16.35 -0.57
C LYS A 137 7.40 16.38 -1.63
N ILE A 138 8.10 15.26 -1.80
CA ILE A 138 9.14 15.11 -2.83
C ILE A 138 8.48 15.06 -4.21
N LEU A 139 7.40 14.27 -4.34
CA LEU A 139 6.64 14.15 -5.58
C LEU A 139 6.05 15.49 -6.03
N GLU A 140 5.54 16.31 -5.11
CA GLU A 140 5.01 17.65 -5.43
C GLU A 140 6.11 18.56 -6.03
N LYS A 141 7.31 18.52 -5.46
CA LYS A 141 8.47 19.29 -5.94
C LYS A 141 8.97 18.77 -7.30
N GLU A 142 9.09 17.47 -7.47
CA GLU A 142 9.57 16.88 -8.73
C GLU A 142 8.57 17.08 -9.88
N ARG A 143 7.27 17.12 -9.55
CA ARG A 143 6.20 17.39 -10.51
C ARG A 143 6.09 18.85 -10.90
N SER A 144 6.33 19.79 -9.99
CA SER A 144 6.35 21.23 -10.33
C SER A 144 7.50 21.59 -11.28
N SER A 145 8.60 20.83 -11.23
CA SER A 145 9.72 20.91 -12.19
C SER A 145 9.53 20.07 -13.46
N ALA A 146 8.35 19.45 -13.65
CA ALA A 146 8.06 18.59 -14.80
C ALA A 146 9.12 17.49 -15.08
N MET A 147 9.77 16.92 -14.05
CA MET A 147 10.88 15.97 -14.24
C MET A 147 10.46 14.64 -14.89
N TYR A 148 9.26 14.13 -14.60
CA TYR A 148 8.76 12.86 -15.14
C TYR A 148 7.23 12.78 -15.16
N LYS A 149 6.68 11.83 -15.93
CA LYS A 149 5.25 11.52 -15.97
C LYS A 149 4.81 10.78 -14.71
N LEU A 150 3.67 11.18 -14.12
CA LEU A 150 3.14 10.55 -12.90
C LEU A 150 2.88 9.04 -13.06
N SER A 151 2.41 8.62 -14.24
CA SER A 151 2.17 7.20 -14.55
C SER A 151 3.44 6.36 -14.48
N SER A 152 4.58 6.92 -14.93
CA SER A 152 5.87 6.26 -14.86
C SER A 152 6.31 6.03 -13.41
N TYR A 153 6.16 7.04 -12.56
CA TYR A 153 6.47 6.95 -11.12
C TYR A 153 5.54 5.98 -10.38
N PHE A 154 4.23 6.04 -10.63
CA PHE A 154 3.30 5.17 -9.93
C PHE A 154 3.51 3.69 -10.26
N ILE A 155 3.84 3.38 -11.52
CA ILE A 155 4.11 2.02 -11.96
C ILE A 155 5.50 1.57 -11.48
N SER A 156 6.55 2.41 -11.52
CA SER A 156 7.86 2.06 -10.96
C SER A 156 7.73 1.67 -9.50
N LYS A 157 7.06 2.52 -8.71
CA LYS A 157 6.84 2.29 -7.30
C LYS A 157 6.06 1.02 -7.00
N THR A 158 4.99 0.78 -7.76
CA THR A 158 4.18 -0.44 -7.59
C THR A 158 5.00 -1.71 -7.86
N VAL A 159 5.86 -1.70 -8.89
CA VAL A 159 6.71 -2.84 -9.23
C VAL A 159 7.85 -3.03 -8.24
N ASN A 160 8.46 -1.95 -7.77
CA ASN A 160 9.58 -2.00 -6.83
C ASN A 160 9.16 -2.52 -5.45
N ASP A 161 7.96 -2.14 -5.03
CA ASP A 161 7.46 -2.52 -3.72
C ASP A 161 7.12 -4.02 -3.63
N LEU A 162 6.75 -4.63 -4.75
CA LEU A 162 6.17 -5.96 -4.82
C LEU A 162 7.08 -7.08 -4.26
N PRO A 163 8.37 -7.21 -4.64
CA PRO A 163 9.20 -8.30 -4.15
C PRO A 163 9.40 -8.29 -2.63
N MET A 164 9.60 -7.10 -2.05
CA MET A 164 9.85 -6.96 -0.62
C MET A 164 8.58 -7.17 0.22
N GLU A 165 7.45 -6.64 -0.25
CA GLU A 165 6.16 -6.82 0.43
C GLU A 165 5.67 -8.28 0.38
N LEU A 166 6.08 -9.07 -0.61
CA LEU A 166 5.72 -10.48 -0.72
C LEU A 166 6.68 -11.41 0.04
N ALA A 167 7.95 -11.02 0.21
CA ALA A 167 8.94 -11.85 0.90
C ALA A 167 8.62 -12.08 2.39
N LEU A 168 8.25 -11.02 3.11
CA LEU A 168 7.92 -11.09 4.55
C LEU A 168 6.70 -11.99 4.87
N PRO A 169 5.54 -11.85 4.20
CA PRO A 169 4.40 -12.75 4.41
C PRO A 169 4.68 -14.19 3.99
N THR A 170 5.49 -14.39 2.95
CA THR A 170 5.91 -15.74 2.55
C THR A 170 6.69 -16.44 3.67
N LEU A 171 7.65 -15.75 4.28
CA LEU A 171 8.40 -16.28 5.42
C LEU A 171 7.52 -16.56 6.63
N PHE A 172 6.62 -15.62 6.97
CA PHE A 172 5.70 -15.77 8.08
C PHE A 172 4.80 -17.00 7.93
N ILE A 173 4.20 -17.17 6.75
CA ILE A 173 3.33 -18.33 6.47
C ILE A 173 4.14 -19.62 6.45
N LEU A 174 5.36 -19.61 5.90
CA LEU A 174 6.22 -20.79 5.95
C LEU A 174 6.41 -21.29 7.39
N ILE A 175 6.73 -20.39 8.33
CA ILE A 175 6.95 -20.79 9.74
C ILE A 175 5.64 -21.24 10.40
N VAL A 176 4.61 -20.39 10.36
CA VAL A 176 3.35 -20.64 11.09
C VAL A 176 2.63 -21.88 10.56
N TYR A 177 2.65 -22.11 9.24
CA TYR A 177 1.93 -23.23 8.62
C TYR A 177 2.43 -24.59 9.12
N TRP A 178 3.76 -24.76 9.20
CA TRP A 178 4.36 -26.00 9.68
C TRP A 178 4.27 -26.16 11.20
N MET A 179 4.41 -25.08 11.98
CA MET A 179 4.31 -25.15 13.45
C MET A 179 2.90 -25.46 13.95
N THR A 180 1.88 -24.93 13.28
CA THR A 180 0.48 -25.09 13.72
C THR A 180 -0.17 -26.38 13.23
N GLY A 181 0.51 -27.15 12.39
CA GLY A 181 0.01 -28.45 11.91
C GLY A 181 -1.19 -28.34 10.97
N LEU A 182 -1.26 -27.30 10.12
CA LEU A 182 -2.28 -27.22 9.08
C LEU A 182 -2.21 -28.42 8.10
N LYS A 183 -3.28 -28.64 7.35
CA LYS A 183 -3.41 -29.76 6.39
C LYS A 183 -2.19 -29.82 5.45
N PRO A 184 -1.29 -30.82 5.54
CA PRO A 184 0.01 -30.83 4.86
C PRO A 184 -0.12 -31.22 3.37
N THR A 185 -0.99 -30.52 2.64
CA THR A 185 -1.24 -30.73 1.21
C THR A 185 -0.73 -29.53 0.44
N PHE A 186 0.10 -29.79 -0.57
CA PHE A 186 0.63 -28.76 -1.47
C PHE A 186 -0.44 -27.75 -1.97
N PRO A 187 -1.62 -28.17 -2.49
CA PRO A 187 -2.61 -27.20 -2.99
C PRO A 187 -3.15 -26.27 -1.90
N ASN A 188 -3.32 -26.75 -0.66
CA ASN A 188 -3.84 -25.92 0.42
C ASN A 188 -2.77 -24.92 0.91
N PHE A 189 -1.51 -25.34 0.99
CA PHE A 189 -0.39 -24.45 1.32
C PHE A 189 -0.30 -23.29 0.32
N PHE A 190 -0.25 -23.59 -0.99
CA PHE A 190 -0.18 -22.55 -2.02
C PHE A 190 -1.44 -21.69 -2.06
N SER A 191 -2.63 -22.25 -1.81
CA SER A 191 -3.87 -21.47 -1.75
C SER A 191 -3.89 -20.52 -0.56
N THR A 192 -3.38 -20.92 0.60
CA THR A 192 -3.24 -20.05 1.78
C THR A 192 -2.19 -18.97 1.55
N LEU A 193 -1.02 -19.33 1.03
CA LEU A 193 0.02 -18.37 0.67
C LEU A 193 -0.55 -17.33 -0.31
N PHE A 194 -1.16 -17.77 -1.41
CA PHE A 194 -1.78 -16.88 -2.40
C PHE A 194 -2.81 -15.94 -1.78
N THR A 195 -3.65 -16.43 -0.87
CA THR A 195 -4.67 -15.62 -0.17
C THR A 195 -4.03 -14.50 0.64
N VAL A 196 -2.98 -14.81 1.41
CA VAL A 196 -2.28 -13.83 2.24
C VAL A 196 -1.56 -12.81 1.35
N LEU A 197 -0.87 -13.27 0.31
CA LEU A 197 -0.18 -12.38 -0.62
C LEU A 197 -1.15 -11.41 -1.32
N LEU A 198 -2.30 -11.92 -1.81
CA LEU A 198 -3.33 -11.09 -2.42
C LEU A 198 -3.88 -10.07 -1.42
N ASN A 199 -4.12 -10.48 -0.18
CA ASN A 199 -4.58 -9.58 0.88
C ASN A 199 -3.59 -8.44 1.15
N VAL A 200 -2.30 -8.75 1.24
CA VAL A 200 -1.24 -7.74 1.46
C VAL A 200 -1.25 -6.72 0.33
N LEU A 201 -1.36 -7.14 -0.93
CA LEU A 201 -1.40 -6.24 -2.08
C LEU A 201 -2.64 -5.32 -2.08
N VAL A 202 -3.81 -5.85 -1.72
CA VAL A 202 -5.07 -5.08 -1.59
C VAL A 202 -4.93 -4.03 -0.48
N CYS A 203 -4.44 -4.44 0.69
CA CYS A 203 -4.28 -3.58 1.86
C CYS A 203 -3.21 -2.50 1.63
N GLN A 204 -2.11 -2.83 0.95
CA GLN A 204 -1.11 -1.87 0.52
C GLN A 204 -1.72 -0.83 -0.44
N GLY A 205 -2.54 -1.27 -1.40
CA GLY A 205 -3.25 -0.36 -2.31
C GLY A 205 -4.17 0.60 -1.57
N LEU A 206 -4.91 0.09 -0.57
CA LEU A 206 -5.76 0.92 0.29
C LEU A 206 -4.94 1.93 1.11
N GLY A 207 -3.80 1.52 1.65
CA GLY A 207 -2.90 2.42 2.36
C GLY A 207 -2.34 3.52 1.46
N PHE A 208 -2.01 3.21 0.20
CA PHE A 208 -1.63 4.23 -0.78
C PHE A 208 -2.77 5.17 -1.14
N ALA A 209 -4.00 4.68 -1.27
CA ALA A 209 -5.15 5.54 -1.51
C ALA A 209 -5.36 6.53 -0.35
N LEU A 210 -5.30 6.07 0.90
CA LEU A 210 -5.43 6.92 2.07
C LEU A 210 -4.27 7.91 2.22
N GLY A 211 -3.04 7.45 2.03
CA GLY A 211 -1.84 8.30 2.10
C GLY A 211 -1.80 9.36 1.00
N ALA A 212 -2.37 9.09 -0.17
CA ALA A 212 -2.49 10.06 -1.26
C ALA A 212 -3.64 11.06 -1.05
N LEU A 213 -4.72 10.64 -0.38
CA LEU A 213 -5.90 11.50 -0.14
C LEU A 213 -5.66 12.49 1.02
N ILE A 214 -4.87 12.11 2.01
CA ILE A 214 -4.67 12.90 3.24
C ILE A 214 -3.22 13.42 3.26
N MET A 215 -3.05 14.74 3.17
CA MET A 215 -1.72 15.37 3.10
C MET A 215 -0.94 15.31 4.43
N ASP A 216 -1.64 15.21 5.56
CA ASP A 216 -1.01 15.13 6.87
C ASP A 216 -0.79 13.67 7.29
N GLN A 217 0.46 13.30 7.53
CA GLN A 217 0.85 11.93 7.85
C GLN A 217 0.20 11.41 9.15
N THR A 218 0.11 12.27 10.18
CA THR A 218 -0.48 11.89 11.46
C THR A 218 -1.97 11.61 11.29
N SER A 219 -2.69 12.52 10.63
CA SER A 219 -4.11 12.34 10.31
C SER A 219 -4.33 11.09 9.45
N ALA A 220 -3.53 10.88 8.41
CA ALA A 220 -3.64 9.73 7.52
C ALA A 220 -3.47 8.40 8.27
N SER A 221 -2.50 8.34 9.18
CA SER A 221 -2.23 7.15 10.00
C SER A 221 -3.34 6.87 11.01
N ILE A 222 -3.94 7.90 11.62
CA ILE A 222 -5.09 7.76 12.51
C ILE A 222 -6.29 7.20 11.74
N PHE A 223 -6.64 7.82 10.60
CA PHE A 223 -7.75 7.34 9.76
C PHE A 223 -7.50 5.93 9.23
N GLY A 224 -6.26 5.63 8.82
CA GLY A 224 -5.87 4.29 8.40
C GLY A 224 -6.02 3.24 9.49
N SER A 225 -5.61 3.57 10.71
CA SER A 225 -5.75 2.69 11.88
C SER A 225 -7.22 2.42 12.20
N VAL A 226 -8.07 3.45 12.16
CA VAL A 226 -9.52 3.34 12.38
C VAL A 226 -10.17 2.48 11.30
N LEU A 227 -9.82 2.69 10.02
CA LEU A 227 -10.36 1.90 8.92
C LEU A 227 -9.90 0.44 8.99
N ALA A 228 -8.63 0.19 9.31
CA ALA A 228 -8.12 -1.15 9.52
C ALA A 228 -8.87 -1.84 10.66
N LEU A 229 -9.09 -1.17 11.81
CA LEU A 229 -9.87 -1.70 12.92
C LEU A 229 -11.33 -1.99 12.51
N ALA A 230 -11.96 -1.10 11.74
CA ALA A 230 -13.31 -1.34 11.22
C ALA A 230 -13.36 -2.60 10.32
N PHE A 231 -12.35 -2.82 9.48
CA PHE A 231 -12.25 -4.03 8.65
C PHE A 231 -11.98 -5.30 9.45
N LEU A 232 -11.21 -5.20 10.54
CA LEU A 232 -11.00 -6.29 11.48
C LEU A 232 -12.32 -6.74 12.14
N LEU A 233 -13.10 -5.79 12.66
CA LEU A 233 -14.39 -6.07 13.30
C LEU A 233 -15.43 -6.63 12.33
N THR A 234 -15.41 -6.16 11.07
CA THR A 234 -16.37 -6.57 10.03
C THR A 234 -15.95 -7.79 9.23
N SER A 235 -14.80 -8.40 9.55
CA SER A 235 -14.27 -9.60 8.90
C SER A 235 -15.20 -10.82 8.96
N GLY A 236 -16.12 -10.87 9.92
CA GLY A 236 -17.05 -11.98 10.15
C GLY A 236 -16.63 -12.93 11.27
N PHE A 237 -15.46 -12.73 11.87
CA PHE A 237 -15.03 -13.50 13.05
C PHE A 237 -15.70 -13.00 14.35
N PHE A 238 -15.61 -11.69 14.63
CA PHE A 238 -16.14 -11.10 15.87
C PHE A 238 -17.67 -10.90 15.86
N VAL A 239 -18.20 -10.39 14.74
CA VAL A 239 -19.63 -10.07 14.63
C VAL A 239 -20.26 -10.98 13.58
N GLN A 240 -21.04 -11.96 14.04
CA GLN A 240 -21.77 -12.89 13.19
C GLN A 240 -23.13 -12.29 12.77
N HIS A 241 -23.91 -11.80 13.73
CA HIS A 241 -25.24 -11.23 13.51
C HIS A 241 -25.17 -9.71 13.27
N VAL A 242 -24.78 -9.30 12.06
CA VAL A 242 -24.77 -7.88 11.69
C VAL A 242 -26.19 -7.39 11.39
N PRO A 243 -26.67 -6.31 12.02
CA PRO A 243 -27.97 -5.71 11.69
C PRO A 243 -28.09 -5.32 10.21
N LYS A 244 -29.29 -5.49 9.64
CA LYS A 244 -29.55 -5.26 8.20
C LYS A 244 -29.10 -3.87 7.70
N PHE A 245 -29.17 -2.84 8.54
CA PHE A 245 -28.81 -1.47 8.17
C PHE A 245 -27.28 -1.25 7.97
N ILE A 246 -26.42 -2.01 8.67
CA ILE A 246 -24.95 -1.95 8.52
C ILE A 246 -24.40 -3.10 7.67
N ALA A 247 -25.23 -4.07 7.28
CA ALA A 247 -24.78 -5.27 6.55
C ALA A 247 -24.00 -4.98 5.25
N TRP A 248 -24.17 -3.79 4.64
CA TRP A 248 -23.42 -3.38 3.46
C TRP A 248 -21.90 -3.26 3.70
N ILE A 249 -21.46 -3.01 4.94
CA ILE A 249 -20.04 -2.80 5.27
C ILE A 249 -19.19 -4.03 4.97
N LYS A 250 -19.80 -5.23 5.01
CA LYS A 250 -19.18 -6.51 4.66
C LYS A 250 -18.66 -6.51 3.22
N TYR A 251 -19.37 -5.84 2.30
CA TYR A 251 -19.00 -5.77 0.88
C TYR A 251 -17.92 -4.72 0.58
N VAL A 252 -17.68 -3.79 1.51
CA VAL A 252 -16.62 -2.78 1.39
C VAL A 252 -15.33 -3.26 2.07
N SER A 253 -15.46 -4.09 3.10
CA SER A 253 -14.34 -4.63 3.86
C SER A 253 -13.55 -5.67 3.05
N SER A 254 -12.32 -5.32 2.66
CA SER A 254 -11.35 -6.27 2.10
C SER A 254 -11.02 -7.39 3.11
N GLY A 255 -11.03 -7.07 4.41
CA GLY A 255 -10.79 -8.04 5.49
C GLY A 255 -11.81 -9.18 5.50
N HIS A 256 -13.08 -8.91 5.20
CA HIS A 256 -14.12 -9.94 5.12
C HIS A 256 -13.87 -10.94 3.99
N PHE A 257 -13.60 -10.44 2.77
CA PHE A 257 -13.34 -11.30 1.62
C PHE A 257 -12.04 -12.10 1.76
N SER A 258 -10.99 -11.48 2.30
CA SER A 258 -9.73 -12.17 2.54
C SER A 258 -9.84 -13.24 3.64
N TYR A 259 -10.58 -12.98 4.72
CA TYR A 259 -10.86 -14.00 5.74
C TYR A 259 -11.68 -15.15 5.16
N LYS A 260 -12.74 -14.85 4.39
CA LYS A 260 -13.51 -15.85 3.65
C LYS A 260 -12.63 -16.71 2.74
N LEU A 261 -11.73 -16.09 1.97
CA LEU A 261 -10.84 -16.80 1.07
C LEU A 261 -9.85 -17.70 1.84
N MET A 262 -9.40 -17.26 3.02
CA MET A 262 -8.56 -18.06 3.92
C MET A 262 -9.30 -19.32 4.38
N LEU A 263 -10.56 -19.18 4.82
CA LEU A 263 -11.39 -20.32 5.23
C LEU A 263 -11.57 -21.32 4.07
N ILE A 264 -11.90 -20.85 2.87
CA ILE A 264 -12.08 -21.68 1.67
C ILE A 264 -10.78 -22.40 1.27
N SER A 265 -9.62 -21.84 1.61
CA SER A 265 -8.32 -22.45 1.29
C SER A 265 -7.98 -23.66 2.16
N GLN A 266 -8.55 -23.76 3.37
CA GLN A 266 -8.23 -24.80 4.35
C GLN A 266 -9.39 -25.77 4.61
N PHE A 267 -10.63 -25.26 4.60
CA PHE A 267 -11.82 -26.05 4.88
C PHE A 267 -12.63 -26.34 3.62
N LYS A 268 -13.15 -27.57 3.56
CA LYS A 268 -14.22 -27.98 2.66
C LYS A 268 -15.50 -28.13 3.47
N GLY A 269 -16.66 -27.94 2.83
CA GLY A 269 -17.95 -28.05 3.51
C GLY A 269 -18.21 -29.42 4.14
N ASP A 270 -17.63 -30.47 3.57
CA ASP A 270 -17.78 -31.86 4.04
C ASP A 270 -16.73 -32.30 5.07
N ASP A 271 -15.77 -31.44 5.44
CA ASP A 271 -14.84 -31.76 6.52
C ASP A 271 -15.60 -31.92 7.83
N THR A 272 -15.17 -32.86 8.68
CA THR A 272 -15.81 -33.16 9.96
C THR A 272 -14.94 -32.81 11.15
N TYR A 273 -15.54 -32.35 12.24
CA TYR A 273 -14.88 -32.12 13.52
C TYR A 273 -15.67 -32.79 14.65
N PRO A 274 -15.01 -33.23 15.74
CA PRO A 274 -15.71 -33.83 16.88
C PRO A 274 -16.44 -32.72 17.65
N CYS A 275 -17.77 -32.79 17.69
CA CYS A 275 -18.62 -31.73 18.27
C CYS A 275 -19.33 -32.13 19.57
N SER A 276 -19.21 -33.39 20.00
CA SER A 276 -19.88 -33.89 21.20
C SER A 276 -19.01 -34.89 21.96
N ASN A 277 -19.11 -34.87 23.29
CA ASN A 277 -18.45 -35.82 24.20
C ASN A 277 -18.86 -37.29 23.97
N ILE A 278 -19.88 -37.53 23.14
CA ILE A 278 -20.41 -38.86 22.81
C ILE A 278 -19.99 -39.28 21.37
N GLY A 279 -18.81 -38.84 20.90
CA GLY A 279 -18.27 -39.26 19.60
C GLY A 279 -19.05 -38.76 18.38
N GLY A 280 -19.85 -37.69 18.55
CA GLY A 280 -20.58 -37.06 17.44
C GLY A 280 -19.62 -36.29 16.54
N VAL A 281 -19.64 -36.61 15.24
CA VAL A 281 -18.95 -35.84 14.20
C VAL A 281 -19.93 -34.83 13.59
N CYS A 282 -19.56 -33.55 13.60
CA CYS A 282 -20.31 -32.49 12.95
C CYS A 282 -19.57 -31.99 11.71
N LYS A 283 -20.31 -31.44 10.75
CA LYS A 283 -19.72 -30.84 9.55
C LYS A 283 -19.20 -29.44 9.84
N VAL A 284 -17.99 -29.15 9.36
CA VAL A 284 -17.35 -27.83 9.48
C VAL A 284 -18.22 -26.73 8.85
N GLY A 285 -18.94 -27.03 7.76
CA GLY A 285 -19.86 -26.07 7.12
C GLY A 285 -21.02 -25.61 8.00
N GLU A 286 -21.39 -26.36 9.03
CA GLU A 286 -22.50 -26.02 9.95
C GLU A 286 -22.04 -25.14 11.12
N PHE A 287 -20.74 -24.94 11.29
CA PHE A 287 -20.20 -24.11 12.35
C PHE A 287 -20.68 -22.65 12.19
N PRO A 288 -21.15 -21.96 13.25
CA PRO A 288 -21.83 -20.66 13.14
C PRO A 288 -21.04 -19.60 12.33
N VAL A 289 -19.73 -19.49 12.58
CA VAL A 289 -18.84 -18.56 11.85
C VAL A 289 -18.77 -18.89 10.36
N ILE A 290 -18.65 -20.18 10.03
CA ILE A 290 -18.46 -20.66 8.66
C ILE A 290 -19.76 -20.58 7.87
N LYS A 291 -20.89 -20.86 8.53
CA LYS A 291 -22.23 -20.77 7.95
C LYS A 291 -22.59 -19.34 7.54
N GLU A 292 -22.26 -18.35 8.36
CA GLU A 292 -22.52 -16.94 8.07
C GLU A 292 -21.63 -16.39 6.93
N ILE A 293 -20.38 -16.83 6.85
CA ILE A 293 -19.43 -16.36 5.81
C ILE A 293 -19.65 -17.11 4.47
N GLY A 294 -19.98 -18.39 4.56
CA GLY A 294 -20.14 -19.31 3.44
C GLY A 294 -18.79 -19.72 2.83
N LEU A 295 -18.64 -21.02 2.55
CA LEU A 295 -17.44 -21.58 1.90
C LEU A 295 -17.53 -21.63 0.37
N GLU A 296 -18.62 -21.13 -0.21
CA GLU A 296 -18.84 -21.15 -1.66
C GLU A 296 -18.30 -19.88 -2.35
N GLY A 297 -17.96 -20.02 -3.64
CA GLY A 297 -17.60 -18.88 -4.48
C GLY A 297 -16.14 -18.44 -4.40
N LYS A 298 -15.17 -19.38 -4.38
CA LYS A 298 -13.73 -19.07 -4.38
C LYS A 298 -13.35 -18.08 -5.49
N ALA A 299 -13.73 -18.37 -6.73
CA ALA A 299 -13.38 -17.55 -7.89
C ALA A 299 -13.98 -16.14 -7.81
N MET A 300 -15.24 -16.03 -7.37
CA MET A 300 -15.90 -14.73 -7.17
C MET A 300 -15.22 -13.92 -6.08
N THR A 301 -14.83 -14.55 -4.98
CA THR A 301 -14.12 -13.88 -3.87
C THR A 301 -12.77 -13.34 -4.32
N VAL A 302 -12.01 -14.14 -5.09
CA VAL A 302 -10.74 -13.70 -5.70
C VAL A 302 -10.96 -12.54 -6.67
N LEU A 303 -11.98 -12.63 -7.53
CA LEU A 303 -12.31 -11.57 -8.48
C LEU A 303 -12.65 -10.25 -7.77
N VAL A 304 -13.46 -10.30 -6.70
CA VAL A 304 -13.78 -9.11 -5.90
C VAL A 304 -12.53 -8.49 -5.27
N LEU A 305 -11.63 -9.30 -4.71
CA LEU A 305 -10.36 -8.79 -4.17
C LEU A 305 -9.46 -8.17 -5.24
N VAL A 306 -9.38 -8.76 -6.44
CA VAL A 306 -8.63 -8.19 -7.56
C VAL A 306 -9.25 -6.88 -8.05
N VAL A 307 -10.58 -6.80 -8.12
CA VAL A 307 -11.29 -5.56 -8.44
C VAL A 307 -10.99 -4.48 -7.39
N MET A 308 -11.08 -4.83 -6.10
CA MET A 308 -10.73 -3.91 -5.01
C MET A 308 -9.28 -3.43 -5.11
N PHE A 309 -8.33 -4.31 -5.42
CA PHE A 309 -6.93 -3.95 -5.65
C PHE A 309 -6.80 -2.88 -6.76
N VAL A 310 -7.41 -3.11 -7.92
CA VAL A 310 -7.37 -2.17 -9.04
C VAL A 310 -8.04 -0.85 -8.68
N VAL A 311 -9.20 -0.89 -8.01
CA VAL A 311 -9.93 0.31 -7.58
C VAL A 311 -9.11 1.14 -6.59
N TYR A 312 -8.49 0.53 -5.58
CA TYR A 312 -7.66 1.28 -4.62
C TYR A 312 -6.43 1.90 -5.29
N ARG A 313 -5.78 1.18 -6.23
CA ARG A 313 -4.66 1.72 -7.01
C ARG A 313 -5.09 2.87 -7.92
N PHE A 314 -6.26 2.75 -8.55
CA PHE A 314 -6.83 3.80 -9.38
C PHE A 314 -7.15 5.05 -8.55
N ILE A 315 -7.78 4.89 -7.37
CA ILE A 315 -8.05 6.00 -6.44
C ILE A 315 -6.75 6.69 -6.03
N ALA A 316 -5.72 5.92 -5.67
CA ALA A 316 -4.41 6.48 -5.32
C ALA A 316 -3.81 7.28 -6.50
N TYR A 317 -3.86 6.75 -7.72
CA TYR A 317 -3.39 7.45 -8.92
C TYR A 317 -4.17 8.74 -9.21
N VAL A 318 -5.49 8.72 -9.10
CA VAL A 318 -6.34 9.92 -9.29
C VAL A 318 -6.11 10.96 -8.20
N ALA A 319 -5.95 10.54 -6.95
CA ALA A 319 -5.59 11.43 -5.85
C ALA A 319 -4.25 12.13 -6.11
N LEU A 320 -3.26 11.39 -6.61
CA LEU A 320 -1.98 11.94 -7.03
C LEU A 320 -2.07 12.89 -8.22
N MET A 321 -2.96 12.64 -9.17
CA MET A 321 -3.14 13.57 -10.29
C MET A 321 -3.53 14.98 -9.80
N ARG A 322 -4.23 15.09 -8.67
CA ARG A 322 -4.62 16.37 -8.06
C ARG A 322 -3.45 17.09 -7.37
N ILE A 323 -2.44 16.34 -6.91
CA ILE A 323 -1.26 16.87 -6.22
C ILE A 323 -0.24 17.34 -7.26
N GLY A 324 0.12 18.64 -7.23
CA GLY A 324 1.09 19.23 -8.16
C GLY A 324 0.49 19.87 -9.43
N VAL A 325 -0.84 20.01 -9.53
CA VAL A 325 -1.42 20.99 -10.47
C VAL A 325 -1.35 22.34 -9.78
N THR A 326 -0.39 23.17 -10.19
CA THR A 326 -0.39 24.59 -9.82
C THR A 326 -1.76 25.16 -10.20
N LYS A 327 -2.56 25.56 -9.20
CA LYS A 327 -3.73 26.40 -9.45
C LYS A 327 -3.18 27.64 -10.16
N LYS A 328 -3.41 27.76 -11.48
CA LYS A 328 -3.26 29.03 -12.18
C LYS A 328 -4.13 30.01 -11.40
N LYS A 329 -3.48 30.94 -10.71
CA LYS A 329 -4.12 31.99 -9.93
C LYS A 329 -4.27 33.23 -10.79
#